data_AF-M6D4A7-F1
#
_entry.id   AF-M6D4A7-F1
#
_cell.length_a   1.000
_cell.length_b   1.000
_cell.length_c   1.000
_cell.angle_alpha   90.00
_cell.angle_beta   90.00
_cell.angle_gamma   90.00
#
_symmetry.space_group_name_H-M   'P 1'
#
loop_
_entity.id
_entity.type
_entity.pdbx_description
1 polymer ?
#
loop_
_entity_poly.entity_id
_entity_poly.type
_entity_poly.pdbx_seq_one_letter_code
_entity_poly.pdbx_strand_id
1 'polypeptide(L)'
;MKKQNILLFVATICCIYISISGCKQDPVDYNNKIMEVLNGSIDDLDALNSAMEKDDFTNAETVRKTWEEKLKQASEKLKGIGEFKGNSDFKNASIQAIETYKNVVGKDYKRLIELRGLGSKADQNEVNEILNRINQDFEKAATTLNTASDKFAKEYAQ
;
A
#
# COMPACT_ATOMS: atom_id res chain seq x y z
N MET A 1 23.49 -5.44 -16.91
CA MET A 1 22.06 -5.56 -16.53
C MET A 1 21.49 -4.16 -16.42
N LYS A 2 20.43 -3.83 -17.18
CA LYS A 2 19.80 -2.50 -17.12
C LYS A 2 19.07 -2.38 -15.77
N LYS A 3 19.40 -1.37 -14.98
CA LYS A 3 18.65 -1.01 -13.77
C LYS A 3 17.22 -0.68 -14.18
N GLN A 4 16.26 -1.52 -13.82
CA GLN A 4 14.84 -1.16 -13.91
C GLN A 4 14.57 -0.21 -12.75
N ASN A 5 14.36 1.06 -13.08
CA ASN A 5 13.95 2.07 -12.11
C ASN A 5 12.53 1.73 -11.63
N ILE A 6 12.40 1.31 -10.38
CA ILE A 6 11.11 1.23 -9.70
C ILE A 6 10.66 2.68 -9.48
N LEU A 7 9.53 3.05 -10.08
CA LEU A 7 8.98 4.40 -9.98
C LEU A 7 8.41 4.57 -8.57
N LEU A 8 9.02 5.45 -7.77
CA LEU A 8 8.53 5.85 -6.46
C LEU A 8 7.26 6.69 -6.64
N PHE A 9 6.08 6.15 -6.31
CA PHE A 9 4.82 6.89 -6.34
C PHE A 9 4.59 7.57 -4.98
N VAL A 10 4.84 8.88 -4.92
CA VAL A 10 4.51 9.73 -3.77
C VAL A 10 3.18 10.42 -4.04
N ALA A 11 2.11 9.95 -3.40
CA ALA A 11 0.82 10.63 -3.41
C ALA A 11 0.90 11.88 -2.52
N THR A 12 1.02 13.06 -3.14
CA THR A 12 1.04 14.35 -2.42
C THR A 12 -0.36 14.92 -2.46
N ILE A 13 -1.04 15.08 -1.31
CA ILE A 13 -2.31 15.82 -1.22
C ILE A 13 -2.25 16.79 -0.03
N CYS A 14 -2.53 18.07 -0.34
CA CYS A 14 -2.52 19.23 0.54
C CYS A 14 -3.42 19.07 1.77
N CYS A 15 -2.84 19.25 2.96
CA CYS A 15 -3.57 19.37 4.23
C CYS A 15 -4.13 20.79 4.39
N ILE A 16 -5.45 20.93 4.52
CA ILE A 16 -6.07 22.13 5.08
C ILE A 16 -6.81 21.71 6.34
N TYR A 17 -6.34 22.20 7.49
CA TYR A 17 -6.88 21.95 8.82
C TYR A 17 -7.95 23.00 9.14
N ILE A 18 -9.19 22.57 9.42
CA ILE A 18 -10.17 23.37 10.15
C ILE A 18 -10.96 22.44 11.06
N SER A 19 -10.91 22.68 12.37
CA SER A 19 -11.55 21.85 13.41
C SER A 19 -12.76 22.60 13.97
N ILE A 20 -14.00 22.07 13.91
CA ILE A 20 -15.09 22.44 14.83
C ILE A 20 -16.09 21.28 15.01
N SER A 21 -16.49 21.06 16.28
CA SER A 21 -17.33 19.99 16.81
C SER A 21 -18.84 20.12 16.55
N GLY A 22 -19.43 19.01 16.13
CA GLY A 22 -20.83 18.58 16.22
C GLY A 22 -20.87 17.12 15.73
N CYS A 23 -21.74 16.23 16.22
CA CYS A 23 -21.77 14.80 15.86
C CYS A 23 -22.19 14.51 14.40
N LYS A 24 -21.58 15.19 13.44
CA LYS A 24 -21.49 14.82 12.05
C LYS A 24 -20.00 14.63 11.80
N GLN A 25 -19.64 13.44 11.35
CA GLN A 25 -18.25 13.22 10.94
C GLN A 25 -17.90 14.24 9.87
N ASP A 26 -16.83 14.99 10.11
CA ASP A 26 -16.28 15.94 9.15
C ASP A 26 -15.60 15.15 8.01
N PRO A 27 -15.80 15.53 6.73
CA PRO A 27 -15.22 14.81 5.60
C PRO A 27 -13.69 14.87 5.59
N VAL A 28 -13.08 15.96 6.05
CA VAL A 28 -11.62 16.08 6.19
C VAL A 28 -11.14 15.14 7.29
N ASP A 29 -11.82 15.07 8.43
CA ASP A 29 -11.47 14.12 9.49
C ASP A 29 -11.63 12.65 9.06
N TYR A 30 -12.69 12.32 8.30
CA TYR A 30 -12.85 10.97 7.74
C TYR A 30 -11.73 10.62 6.78
N ASN A 31 -11.41 11.53 5.86
CA ASN A 31 -10.31 11.36 4.92
C ASN A 31 -8.98 11.18 5.66
N ASN A 32 -8.68 12.05 6.62
CA ASN A 32 -7.43 12.02 7.36
C ASN A 32 -7.24 10.70 8.12
N LYS A 33 -8.30 10.17 8.74
CA LYS A 33 -8.24 8.85 9.42
C LYS A 33 -7.88 7.71 8.46
N ILE A 34 -8.46 7.73 7.25
CA ILE A 34 -8.15 6.72 6.23
C ILE A 34 -6.72 6.91 5.71
N MET A 35 -6.33 8.14 5.38
CA MET A 35 -5.02 8.46 4.84
C MET A 35 -3.89 8.20 5.83
N GLU A 36 -4.10 8.42 7.14
CA GLU A 36 -3.14 8.06 8.18
C GLU A 36 -2.80 6.56 8.14
N VAL A 37 -3.83 5.71 7.98
CA VAL A 37 -3.64 4.26 7.88
C VAL A 37 -2.95 3.86 6.57
N LEU A 38 -3.33 4.50 5.45
CA LEU A 38 -2.74 4.22 4.14
C LEU A 38 -1.27 4.66 4.04
N ASN A 39 -0.93 5.84 4.56
CA ASN A 39 0.44 6.35 4.51
C ASN A 39 1.40 5.44 5.28
N GLY A 40 1.01 5.01 6.49
CA GLY A 40 1.82 4.05 7.25
C GLY A 40 1.87 2.64 6.65
N SER A 41 1.05 2.34 5.64
CA SER A 41 1.00 1.02 5.02
C SER A 41 2.12 0.76 4.01
N ILE A 42 2.93 1.76 3.68
CA ILE A 42 4.03 1.65 2.70
C ILE A 42 5.41 1.93 3.30
N ASP A 43 5.51 2.20 4.62
CA ASP A 43 6.74 2.63 5.29
C ASP A 43 7.92 1.65 5.12
N ASP A 44 7.65 0.36 4.96
CA ASP A 44 8.68 -0.68 4.88
C ASP A 44 9.12 -0.98 3.43
N LEU A 45 8.48 -0.38 2.42
CA LEU A 45 8.78 -0.64 1.00
C LEU A 45 10.24 -0.30 0.67
N ASP A 46 10.72 0.86 1.11
CA ASP A 46 12.09 1.33 0.85
C ASP A 46 13.13 0.46 1.58
N ALA A 47 12.84 0.07 2.81
CA ALA A 47 13.70 -0.83 3.58
C ALA A 47 13.80 -2.21 2.91
N LEU A 48 12.67 -2.75 2.44
CA LEU A 48 12.64 -4.03 1.73
C LEU A 48 13.43 -3.95 0.43
N ASN A 49 13.18 -2.93 -0.38
CA ASN A 49 13.88 -2.72 -1.65
C ASN A 49 15.39 -2.54 -1.42
N SER A 50 15.81 -1.78 -0.40
CA SER A 50 17.22 -1.60 -0.07
C SER A 50 17.90 -2.90 0.36
N ALA A 51 17.22 -3.76 1.13
CA ALA A 51 17.75 -5.08 1.49
C ALA A 51 17.88 -5.98 0.24
N MET A 52 16.88 -5.96 -0.64
CA MET A 52 16.86 -6.71 -1.90
C MET A 52 17.92 -6.25 -2.91
N GLU A 53 18.29 -4.97 -2.91
CA GLU A 53 19.37 -4.43 -3.75
C GLU A 53 20.77 -4.80 -3.25
N LYS A 54 20.90 -5.02 -1.93
CA LYS A 54 22.15 -5.43 -1.27
C LYS A 54 22.36 -6.95 -1.24
N ASP A 55 21.46 -7.71 -1.87
CA ASP A 55 21.38 -9.16 -1.76
C ASP A 55 21.31 -9.67 -0.31
N ASP A 56 20.81 -8.84 0.62
CA ASP A 56 20.63 -9.18 2.03
C ASP A 56 19.25 -9.83 2.22
N PHE A 57 19.14 -11.06 1.73
CA PHE A 57 17.86 -11.78 1.70
C PHE A 57 17.35 -12.17 3.09
N THR A 58 18.23 -12.28 4.08
CA THR A 58 17.83 -12.50 5.48
C THR A 58 17.15 -11.27 6.06
N ASN A 59 17.72 -10.08 5.84
CA ASN A 59 17.08 -8.84 6.25
C ASN A 59 15.82 -8.56 5.43
N ALA A 60 15.84 -8.81 4.11
CA ALA A 60 14.67 -8.65 3.25
C ALA A 60 13.47 -9.48 3.75
N GLU A 61 13.68 -10.75 4.13
CA GLU A 61 12.62 -11.59 4.69
C GLU A 61 12.13 -11.09 6.06
N THR A 62 13.03 -10.53 6.88
CA THR A 62 12.65 -9.91 8.16
C THR A 62 11.75 -8.70 7.94
N VAL A 63 12.18 -7.76 7.08
CA VAL A 63 11.40 -6.56 6.75
C VAL A 63 10.06 -6.94 6.11
N ARG A 64 10.04 -7.91 5.19
CA ARG A 64 8.82 -8.41 4.55
C ARG A 64 7.80 -8.92 5.57
N LYS A 65 8.22 -9.72 6.55
CA LYS A 65 7.33 -10.24 7.62
C LYS A 65 6.77 -9.12 8.48
N THR A 66 7.61 -8.19 8.91
CA THR A 66 7.19 -7.01 9.67
C THR A 66 6.19 -6.17 8.88
N TRP A 67 6.43 -5.96 7.59
CA TRP A 67 5.51 -5.24 6.72
C TRP A 67 4.17 -5.97 6.58
N GLU A 68 4.19 -7.29 6.39
CA GLU A 68 2.98 -8.12 6.32
C GLU A 68 2.11 -7.99 7.58
N GLU A 69 2.74 -7.95 8.76
CA GLU A 69 2.06 -7.78 10.05
C GLU A 69 1.45 -6.38 10.20
N LYS A 70 2.19 -5.33 9.82
CA LYS A 70 1.67 -3.95 9.81
C LYS A 70 0.49 -3.81 8.86
N LEU A 71 0.53 -4.45 7.69
CA LEU A 71 -0.56 -4.44 6.73
C LEU A 71 -1.81 -5.18 7.26
N LYS A 72 -1.64 -6.27 8.03
CA LYS A 72 -2.77 -6.92 8.74
C LYS A 72 -3.43 -5.94 9.72
N GLN A 73 -2.62 -5.24 10.53
CA GLN A 73 -3.12 -4.23 11.47
C GLN A 73 -3.79 -3.05 10.75
N ALA A 74 -3.24 -2.59 9.62
CA ALA A 74 -3.83 -1.53 8.80
C ALA A 74 -5.21 -1.94 8.27
N SER A 75 -5.36 -3.18 7.78
CA SER A 75 -6.65 -3.73 7.34
C SER A 75 -7.68 -3.74 8.48
N GLU A 76 -7.27 -4.14 9.68
CA GLU A 76 -8.14 -4.11 10.87
C GLU A 76 -8.53 -2.70 11.28
N LYS A 77 -7.59 -1.76 11.28
CA LYS A 77 -7.85 -0.33 11.56
C LYS A 77 -8.87 0.24 10.57
N LEU A 78 -8.71 0.01 9.27
CA LEU A 78 -9.66 0.48 8.25
C LEU A 78 -11.05 -0.13 8.43
N LYS A 79 -11.15 -1.43 8.76
CA LYS A 79 -12.43 -2.09 9.06
C LYS A 79 -13.13 -1.48 10.28
N GLY A 80 -12.36 -0.99 11.25
CA GLY A 80 -12.86 -0.27 12.42
C GLY A 80 -13.36 1.16 12.13
N ILE A 81 -13.04 1.72 10.96
CA ILE A 81 -13.56 3.03 10.56
C ILE A 81 -15.03 2.86 10.14
N GLY A 82 -15.90 3.67 10.73
CA GLY A 82 -17.32 3.74 10.39
C GLY A 82 -17.58 4.15 8.94
N GLU A 83 -18.83 4.12 8.52
CA GLU A 83 -19.23 4.65 7.21
C GLU A 83 -19.35 6.18 7.28
N PHE A 84 -19.07 6.88 6.18
CA PHE A 84 -19.30 8.31 6.11
C PHE A 84 -20.69 8.60 5.56
N LYS A 85 -21.63 9.01 6.41
CA LYS A 85 -23.04 9.27 6.01
C LYS A 85 -23.68 8.08 5.27
N GLY A 86 -23.33 6.85 5.66
CA GLY A 86 -23.78 5.61 5.01
C GLY A 86 -23.05 5.23 3.72
N ASN A 87 -22.04 6.01 3.31
CA ASN A 87 -21.16 5.68 2.19
C ASN A 87 -19.85 5.04 2.72
N SER A 88 -19.54 3.84 2.21
CA SER A 88 -18.33 3.07 2.55
C SER A 88 -17.35 2.93 1.37
N ASP A 89 -17.60 3.57 0.23
CA ASP A 89 -16.83 3.36 -1.01
C ASP A 89 -15.33 3.65 -0.82
N PHE A 90 -14.99 4.80 -0.22
CA PHE A 90 -13.59 5.18 -0.01
C PHE A 90 -12.88 4.26 0.98
N LYS A 91 -13.55 3.92 2.10
CA LYS A 91 -13.05 2.92 3.06
C LYS A 91 -12.85 1.56 2.40
N ASN A 92 -13.81 1.08 1.61
CA ASN A 92 -13.75 -0.22 0.96
C ASN A 92 -12.62 -0.27 -0.08
N ALA A 93 -12.44 0.79 -0.86
CA ALA A 93 -11.30 0.92 -1.78
C ALA A 93 -9.96 0.91 -1.02
N SER A 94 -9.91 1.56 0.14
CA SER A 94 -8.72 1.57 1.02
C SER A 94 -8.41 0.18 1.56
N ILE A 95 -9.43 -0.56 2.04
CA ILE A 95 -9.26 -1.96 2.48
C ILE A 95 -8.77 -2.82 1.32
N GLN A 96 -9.35 -2.66 0.13
CA GLN A 96 -8.95 -3.40 -1.07
C GLN A 96 -7.48 -3.13 -1.43
N ALA A 97 -7.02 -1.88 -1.33
CA ALA A 97 -5.61 -1.52 -1.55
C ALA A 97 -4.68 -2.24 -0.56
N ILE A 98 -5.01 -2.22 0.74
CA ILE A 98 -4.25 -2.92 1.77
C ILE A 98 -4.23 -4.44 1.52
N GLU A 99 -5.35 -5.05 1.14
CA GLU A 99 -5.39 -6.48 0.82
C GLU A 99 -4.55 -6.81 -0.43
N THR A 100 -4.48 -5.93 -1.42
CA THR A 100 -3.53 -6.06 -2.53
C THR A 100 -2.09 -6.02 -2.04
N TYR A 101 -1.74 -5.04 -1.20
CA TYR A 101 -0.38 -4.94 -0.64
C TYR A 101 -0.01 -6.18 0.17
N LYS A 102 -0.94 -6.71 0.98
CA LYS A 102 -0.74 -7.98 1.72
C LYS A 102 -0.47 -9.16 0.80
N ASN A 103 -1.19 -9.26 -0.31
CA ASN A 103 -0.96 -10.32 -1.29
C ASN A 103 0.43 -10.20 -1.92
N VAL A 104 0.81 -8.99 -2.36
CA VAL A 104 2.13 -8.70 -2.91
C VAL A 104 3.24 -9.05 -1.91
N VAL A 105 3.11 -8.62 -0.65
CA VAL A 105 4.11 -8.88 0.40
C VAL A 105 4.15 -10.34 0.85
N GLY A 106 2.99 -10.98 0.98
CA GLY A 106 2.88 -12.37 1.45
C GLY A 106 3.24 -13.43 0.41
N LYS A 107 3.07 -13.10 -0.88
CA LYS A 107 3.27 -14.05 -2.00
C LYS A 107 4.42 -13.62 -2.90
N ASP A 108 4.29 -12.47 -3.55
CA ASP A 108 5.21 -12.08 -4.63
C ASP A 108 6.59 -11.69 -4.10
N TYR A 109 6.68 -10.81 -3.10
CA TYR A 109 7.98 -10.47 -2.48
C TYR A 109 8.62 -11.67 -1.80
N LYS A 110 7.84 -12.52 -1.14
CA LYS A 110 8.35 -13.76 -0.54
C LYS A 110 9.02 -14.64 -1.59
N ARG A 111 8.32 -14.90 -2.70
CA ARG A 111 8.85 -15.71 -3.80
C ARG A 111 10.05 -15.05 -4.48
N LEU A 112 10.03 -13.73 -4.62
CA LEU A 112 11.13 -12.97 -5.20
C LEU A 112 12.41 -13.07 -4.35
N ILE A 113 12.30 -12.99 -3.02
CA ILE A 113 13.42 -13.19 -2.09
C ILE A 113 13.99 -14.60 -2.25
N GLU A 114 13.12 -15.63 -2.24
CA GLU A 114 13.53 -17.02 -2.43
C GLU A 114 14.29 -17.22 -3.74
N LEU A 115 13.77 -16.71 -4.86
CA LEU A 115 14.39 -16.81 -6.17
C LEU A 115 15.75 -16.11 -6.22
N ARG A 116 15.83 -14.86 -5.76
CA ARG A 116 17.09 -14.12 -5.78
C ARG A 116 18.16 -14.75 -4.89
N GLY A 117 17.76 -15.40 -3.79
CA GLY A 117 18.65 -16.21 -2.94
C GLY A 117 19.30 -17.41 -3.66
N LEU A 118 18.77 -17.85 -4.80
CA LEU A 118 19.38 -18.90 -5.62
C LEU A 118 20.53 -18.39 -6.51
N GLY A 119 20.72 -17.07 -6.60
CA GLY A 119 21.75 -16.44 -7.43
C GLY A 119 21.65 -16.86 -8.89
N SER A 120 22.73 -17.40 -9.45
CA SER A 120 22.78 -17.84 -10.86
C SER A 120 21.84 -19.01 -11.21
N LYS A 121 21.29 -19.70 -10.20
CA LYS A 121 20.32 -20.79 -10.40
C LYS A 121 18.87 -20.31 -10.46
N ALA A 122 18.62 -19.02 -10.24
CA ALA A 122 17.28 -18.45 -10.25
C ALA A 122 16.68 -18.45 -11.65
N ASP A 123 15.41 -18.84 -11.77
CA ASP A 123 14.64 -18.67 -13.00
C ASP A 123 14.37 -17.18 -13.25
N GLN A 124 15.08 -16.61 -14.23
CA GLN A 124 14.97 -15.19 -14.55
C GLN A 124 13.62 -14.83 -15.18
N ASN A 125 12.93 -15.78 -15.82
CA ASN A 125 11.59 -15.53 -16.35
C ASN A 125 10.61 -15.38 -15.19
N GLU A 126 10.67 -16.28 -14.21
CA GLU A 126 9.82 -16.20 -13.01
C GLU A 126 10.07 -14.90 -12.23
N VAL A 127 11.34 -14.49 -12.08
CA VAL A 127 11.71 -13.20 -11.46
C VAL A 127 11.05 -12.03 -12.18
N ASN A 128 11.13 -11.98 -13.51
CA ASN A 128 10.55 -10.89 -14.29
C ASN A 128 9.01 -10.88 -14.23
N GLU A 129 8.37 -12.05 -14.26
CA GLU A 129 6.92 -12.18 -14.12
C GLU A 129 6.44 -11.68 -12.76
N ILE A 130 7.15 -12.04 -11.68
CA ILE A 130 6.85 -11.56 -10.34
C ILE A 130 6.97 -10.03 -10.26
N LEU A 131 8.08 -9.45 -10.76
CA LEU A 131 8.26 -8.00 -10.77
C LEU A 131 7.16 -7.28 -11.56
N ASN A 132 6.73 -7.84 -12.69
CA ASN A 132 5.64 -7.28 -13.48
C ASN A 132 4.31 -7.34 -12.72
N ARG A 133 3.98 -8.46 -12.07
CA ARG A 133 2.78 -8.58 -11.23
C ARG A 133 2.78 -7.58 -10.09
N ILE A 134 3.90 -7.45 -9.36
CA ILE A 134 4.05 -6.49 -8.26
C ILE A 134 3.70 -5.08 -8.74
N ASN A 135 4.26 -4.65 -9.87
CA ASN A 135 4.00 -3.33 -10.43
C ASN A 135 2.53 -3.15 -10.83
N GLN A 136 1.95 -4.13 -11.53
CA GLN A 136 0.55 -4.09 -11.97
C GLN A 136 -0.43 -4.04 -10.80
N ASP A 137 -0.18 -4.83 -9.76
CA ASP A 137 -1.03 -4.89 -8.58
C ASP A 137 -0.97 -3.58 -7.78
N PHE A 138 0.23 -3.00 -7.60
CA PHE A 138 0.36 -1.68 -6.98
C PHE A 138 -0.32 -0.58 -7.79
N GLU A 139 -0.13 -0.55 -9.11
CA GLU A 139 -0.75 0.45 -9.99
C GLU A 139 -2.28 0.36 -9.97
N LYS A 140 -2.83 -0.87 -10.02
CA LYS A 140 -4.27 -1.10 -9.95
C LYS A 140 -4.86 -0.68 -8.60
N ALA A 141 -4.16 -0.99 -7.51
CA ALA A 141 -4.56 -0.58 -6.17
C ALA A 141 -4.57 0.95 -6.05
N ALA A 142 -3.50 1.62 -6.48
CA ALA A 142 -3.38 3.07 -6.46
C ALA A 142 -4.48 3.74 -7.31
N THR A 143 -4.73 3.23 -8.52
CA THR A 143 -5.77 3.77 -9.42
C THR A 143 -7.16 3.66 -8.79
N THR A 144 -7.47 2.50 -8.20
CA THR A 144 -8.76 2.25 -7.54
C THR A 144 -8.94 3.16 -6.33
N LEU A 145 -7.90 3.29 -5.51
CA LEU A 145 -7.89 4.14 -4.33
C LEU A 145 -8.05 5.61 -4.69
N ASN A 146 -7.28 6.11 -5.65
CA ASN A 146 -7.34 7.50 -6.11
C ASN A 146 -8.72 7.83 -6.68
N THR A 147 -9.29 6.93 -7.49
CA THR A 147 -10.65 7.11 -8.02
C THR A 147 -11.68 7.24 -6.90
N ALA A 148 -11.59 6.41 -5.86
CA ALA A 148 -12.51 6.47 -4.72
C ALA A 148 -12.28 7.72 -3.84
N SER A 149 -11.02 8.11 -3.63
CA SER A 149 -10.66 9.33 -2.91
C SER A 149 -11.15 10.58 -3.64
N ASP A 150 -10.93 10.68 -4.95
CA ASP A 150 -11.40 11.78 -5.80
C ASP A 150 -12.93 11.87 -5.81
N LYS A 151 -13.62 10.72 -5.89
CA LYS A 151 -15.07 10.67 -5.80
C LYS A 151 -15.55 11.19 -4.44
N PHE A 152 -14.96 10.72 -3.35
CA PHE A 152 -15.28 11.17 -2.00
C PHE A 152 -15.06 12.68 -1.85
N ALA A 153 -13.91 13.19 -2.30
CA ALA A 153 -13.62 14.62 -2.27
C ALA A 153 -14.63 15.43 -3.09
N LYS A 154 -15.02 14.98 -4.29
CA LYS A 154 -16.05 15.69 -5.09
C LYS A 154 -17.43 15.68 -4.46
N GLU A 155 -17.80 14.61 -3.77
CA GLU A 155 -19.10 14.49 -3.09
C GLU A 155 -19.18 15.31 -1.81
N TYR A 156 -18.05 15.54 -1.13
CA TYR A 156 -18.05 16.08 0.23
C TYR A 156 -17.08 17.24 0.50
N ALA A 157 -16.32 17.72 -0.49
CA ALA A 157 -15.62 19.00 -0.41
C ALA A 157 -16.66 20.11 -0.41
N GLN A 158 -16.83 20.77 0.73
CA GLN A 158 -17.59 22.01 0.86
C GLN A 158 -16.68 23.21 0.70
#